data_AF-L0B006-F1
#
_entry.id   AF-L0B006-F1
#
_cell.length_a   1.000
_cell.length_b   1.000
_cell.length_c   1.000
_cell.angle_alpha   90.00
_cell.angle_beta   90.00
_cell.angle_gamma   90.00
#
_symmetry.space_group_name_H-M   'P 1'
#
loop_
_entity.id
_entity.type
_entity.pdbx_description
1 polymer ?
#
loop_
_entity_poly.entity_id
_entity_poly.type
_entity_poly.pdbx_seq_one_letter_code
_entity_poly.pdbx_strand_id
1 'polypeptide(L)'
;MNRRSRKNTRWFGLGVDSSSDSDSSIGDDFENRVIRRKIGEPKTYIAGIEAHIQLACESKIFCACKSTANAIRSFSDPNHLDAYHTDSLKRCKDLFKNVHDILETVTNYIPEEIAYKPFLDHTRPINLKEYIMMYNKSMGTRKIQSVDLEENKKMYLEENKYKCPTCTGEVGSTPHLSPVAILYGIAACKLFDCRISNTLSFDRKSYDYFDLPKGYQVTQTRNPLGTNGSLKLGNGKTIKIRQVHLEEDTAKISENDDTLDYNRSGIGLVEVVTEAVEMAEAEILETCAKIYDIAVKGGLSNGIMHQGNVRFDINLSLGSSQTRVEIKNLNSFSRARRAIRYFQLNDIEKCENNSKNKTEDTKTLELLKTLLNKLQEDPQLHPKENPACGMTLEWNQKEKKLEASRNKYGKESYINCPDPNIPVLYIEDDLIDRIEVSICDNHTNVINENMEKYSNVPIQFLNVINKHYTWVEYFDKFASIMEDPKIAAKFFVNILLPAINSSPEIAISPHKFADLLNCVADNVLNIDTVKRILPDIITNWNGSIMEYVEKHDLRLMGTEETIAIVEKYLQERSIDAESLR
;
A
#
# COMPACT_ATOMS: atom_id res chain seq x y z
N MET A 1 -45.85 50.65 5.31
CA MET A 1 -45.95 49.20 5.53
C MET A 1 -44.96 48.48 4.60
N ASN A 2 -44.24 47.53 5.18
CA ASN A 2 -43.35 46.52 4.57
C ASN A 2 -41.99 46.92 3.96
N ARG A 3 -41.01 46.88 4.87
CA ARG A 3 -39.63 46.39 4.68
C ARG A 3 -39.59 45.06 3.92
N ARG A 4 -38.62 44.90 3.02
CA ARG A 4 -37.88 43.64 2.81
C ARG A 4 -36.39 43.96 2.72
N SER A 5 -35.66 43.53 3.74
CA SER A 5 -34.21 43.70 3.88
C SER A 5 -33.46 42.72 2.98
N ARG A 6 -32.66 43.24 2.06
CA ARG A 6 -31.49 42.52 1.52
C ARG A 6 -30.41 42.56 2.58
N LYS A 7 -30.03 41.41 3.15
CA LYS A 7 -28.77 41.28 3.90
C LYS A 7 -27.69 40.88 2.91
N ASN A 8 -26.69 41.76 2.81
CA ASN A 8 -25.46 41.62 2.05
C ASN A 8 -24.57 40.56 2.71
N THR A 9 -24.11 39.55 1.96
CA THR A 9 -22.87 38.83 2.27
C THR A 9 -21.74 39.48 1.48
N ARG A 10 -20.95 40.26 2.22
CA ARG A 10 -19.74 40.96 1.79
C ARG A 10 -18.58 39.98 1.95
N TRP A 11 -18.11 39.36 0.87
CA TRP A 11 -16.80 38.72 0.81
C TRP A 11 -15.94 39.55 -0.13
N PHE A 12 -15.12 40.43 0.45
CA PHE A 12 -14.13 41.21 -0.29
C PHE A 12 -12.98 40.30 -0.70
N GLY A 13 -12.60 40.40 -1.97
CA GLY A 13 -11.40 39.77 -2.50
C GLY A 13 -10.14 40.45 -1.97
N LEU A 14 -9.15 39.63 -1.62
CA LEU A 14 -7.76 40.02 -1.54
C LEU A 14 -6.95 38.95 -2.27
N GLY A 15 -6.27 39.38 -3.33
CA GLY A 15 -5.29 38.57 -4.03
C GLY A 15 -3.90 38.76 -3.40
N VAL A 16 -3.12 37.68 -3.54
CA VAL A 16 -1.66 37.60 -3.68
C VAL A 16 -0.81 38.19 -2.53
N ASP A 17 -0.20 37.32 -1.73
CA ASP A 17 1.25 37.13 -1.77
C ASP A 17 1.73 35.93 -0.96
N SER A 18 2.88 35.45 -1.41
CA SER A 18 3.59 34.23 -1.06
C SER A 18 4.30 34.23 0.30
N SER A 19 4.56 33.00 0.76
CA SER A 19 5.71 32.55 1.59
C SER A 19 5.78 32.96 3.06
N SER A 20 5.69 31.94 3.93
CA SER A 20 6.65 31.71 5.03
C SER A 20 6.42 30.36 5.70
N ASP A 21 6.82 29.27 5.03
CA ASP A 21 7.11 28.00 5.71
C ASP A 21 8.55 28.09 6.24
N SER A 22 8.69 28.25 7.55
CA SER A 22 9.96 28.13 8.26
C SER A 22 10.10 26.74 8.88
N ASP A 23 11.22 26.10 8.53
CA ASP A 23 11.90 25.00 9.22
C ASP A 23 11.41 23.56 9.01
N SER A 24 11.81 22.98 7.86
CA SER A 24 12.79 21.87 7.82
C SER A 24 13.26 21.51 6.39
N SER A 25 13.52 22.51 5.53
CA SER A 25 13.73 22.33 4.07
C SER A 25 15.15 22.63 3.54
N ILE A 26 16.15 22.81 4.41
CA ILE A 26 17.48 23.27 3.96
C ILE A 26 18.26 22.19 3.18
N GLY A 27 17.85 20.91 3.22
CA GLY A 27 18.44 19.83 2.41
C GLY A 27 17.78 19.57 1.05
N ASP A 28 16.45 19.76 0.93
CA ASP A 28 15.68 19.36 -0.26
C ASP A 28 15.61 20.48 -1.33
N ASP A 29 15.73 21.75 -0.93
CA ASP A 29 15.57 22.88 -1.86
C ASP A 29 16.80 23.13 -2.75
N PHE A 30 17.99 22.74 -2.29
CA PHE A 30 19.22 22.87 -3.09
C PHE A 30 19.31 21.78 -4.17
N GLU A 31 18.91 20.55 -3.86
CA GLU A 31 18.79 19.46 -4.85
C GLU A 31 17.70 19.79 -5.90
N ASN A 32 16.52 20.27 -5.48
CA ASN A 32 15.45 20.64 -6.40
C ASN A 32 15.84 21.79 -7.36
N ARG A 33 16.67 22.75 -6.94
CA ARG A 33 17.16 23.85 -7.80
C ARG A 33 18.21 23.40 -8.82
N VAL A 34 19.09 22.47 -8.46
CA VAL A 34 20.08 21.90 -9.40
C VAL A 34 19.41 20.98 -10.41
N ILE A 35 18.36 20.26 -9.99
CA ILE A 35 17.58 19.34 -10.83
C ILE A 35 16.73 20.08 -11.89
N ARG A 36 16.12 21.23 -11.55
CA ARG A 36 15.34 22.04 -12.51
C ARG A 36 16.14 22.59 -13.69
N ARG A 37 17.48 22.67 -13.59
CA ARG A 37 18.33 23.18 -14.67
C ARG A 37 18.78 22.10 -15.69
N LYS A 38 18.49 20.82 -15.47
CA LYS A 38 18.87 19.71 -16.37
C LYS A 38 17.71 18.84 -16.90
N ILE A 39 16.50 19.00 -16.37
CA ILE A 39 15.33 18.25 -16.84
C ILE A 39 14.71 18.99 -18.02
N GLY A 40 14.98 18.50 -19.24
CA GLY A 40 14.15 18.75 -20.42
C GLY A 40 12.75 18.13 -20.26
N GLU A 41 11.99 18.03 -21.35
CA GLU A 41 10.62 17.47 -21.36
C GLU A 41 10.44 16.20 -20.49
N PRO A 42 9.26 16.00 -19.88
CA PRO A 42 9.01 14.87 -18.99
C PRO A 42 9.30 13.55 -19.70
N LYS A 43 10.37 12.87 -19.28
CA LYS A 43 10.75 11.56 -19.83
C LYS A 43 9.71 10.52 -19.45
N THR A 44 9.31 9.72 -20.43
CA THR A 44 8.46 8.54 -20.27
C THR A 44 9.29 7.27 -20.32
N TYR A 45 8.79 6.22 -19.68
CA TYR A 45 9.46 4.92 -19.52
C TYR A 45 8.47 3.81 -19.83
N ILE A 46 8.91 2.72 -20.43
CA ILE A 46 8.10 1.51 -20.42
C ILE A 46 8.22 0.91 -19.02
N ALA A 47 7.14 0.99 -18.26
CA ALA A 47 7.10 0.59 -16.86
C ALA A 47 6.07 -0.53 -16.63
N GLY A 48 6.48 -1.55 -15.87
CA GLY A 48 5.61 -2.59 -15.34
C GLY A 48 5.79 -2.72 -13.83
N ILE A 49 4.69 -2.89 -13.09
CA ILE A 49 4.68 -2.91 -11.63
C ILE A 49 4.22 -4.30 -11.18
N GLU A 50 4.97 -4.88 -10.25
CA GLU A 50 4.65 -6.12 -9.55
C GLU A 50 4.46 -5.77 -8.07
N ALA A 51 3.29 -6.09 -7.51
CA ALA A 51 2.95 -5.80 -6.13
C ALA A 51 2.67 -7.09 -5.37
N HIS A 52 3.47 -7.41 -4.35
CA HIS A 52 3.21 -8.52 -3.44
C HIS A 52 2.43 -8.01 -2.23
N ILE A 53 1.19 -8.45 -2.08
CA ILE A 53 0.24 -8.03 -1.05
C ILE A 53 0.01 -9.20 -0.09
N GLN A 54 0.45 -9.05 1.15
CA GLN A 54 0.17 -10.01 2.21
C GLN A 54 -1.30 -10.00 2.59
N LEU A 55 -1.93 -11.17 2.55
CA LEU A 55 -3.31 -11.36 2.94
C LEU A 55 -3.50 -11.21 4.45
N ALA A 56 -4.51 -10.43 4.84
CA ALA A 56 -4.97 -10.27 6.22
C ALA A 56 -5.83 -11.47 6.67
N CYS A 57 -5.34 -12.69 6.45
CA CYS A 57 -5.95 -13.93 6.92
C CYS A 57 -5.50 -14.27 8.34
N GLU A 58 -6.30 -15.03 9.10
CA GLU A 58 -5.89 -15.52 10.42
C GLU A 58 -4.81 -16.62 10.32
N SER A 59 -4.93 -17.48 9.29
CA SER A 59 -4.02 -18.58 9.03
C SER A 59 -3.16 -18.36 7.78
N LYS A 60 -2.07 -19.10 7.71
CA LYS A 60 -1.24 -19.26 6.51
C LYS A 60 -2.02 -19.90 5.36
N ILE A 61 -1.54 -19.73 4.13
CA ILE A 61 -2.29 -20.17 2.93
C ILE A 61 -2.28 -21.69 2.76
N PHE A 62 -1.21 -22.38 3.17
CA PHE A 62 -1.05 -23.83 2.99
C PHE A 62 -0.97 -24.62 4.32
N CYS A 63 -1.24 -23.99 5.47
CA CYS A 63 -1.31 -24.66 6.76
C CYS A 63 -2.15 -23.87 7.78
N ALA A 64 -2.42 -24.46 8.94
CA ALA A 64 -3.25 -23.85 9.99
C ALA A 64 -2.47 -22.92 10.95
N CYS A 65 -1.18 -22.66 10.70
CA CYS A 65 -0.41 -21.73 11.54
C CYS A 65 -0.93 -20.30 11.41
N LYS A 66 -0.76 -19.49 12.46
CA LYS A 66 -1.13 -18.07 12.45
C LYS A 66 -0.35 -17.28 11.38
N SER A 67 -1.02 -16.37 10.69
CA SER A 67 -0.45 -15.49 9.68
C SER A 67 0.13 -14.21 10.29
N THR A 68 1.30 -14.31 10.92
CA THR A 68 2.00 -13.15 11.51
C THR A 68 3.47 -13.16 11.11
N ALA A 69 3.92 -12.12 10.39
CA ALA A 69 5.23 -12.11 9.73
C ALA A 69 6.40 -11.67 10.62
N ASN A 70 6.15 -10.91 11.70
CA ASN A 70 7.22 -10.29 12.49
C ASN A 70 7.16 -10.64 13.98
N ALA A 71 8.30 -11.08 14.51
CA ALA A 71 8.62 -11.06 15.92
C ALA A 71 8.76 -9.60 16.42
N ILE A 72 7.98 -9.17 17.42
CA ILE A 72 8.16 -7.86 18.08
C ILE A 72 9.01 -8.12 19.33
N ARG A 73 10.24 -7.58 19.38
CA ARG A 73 11.18 -7.85 20.49
C ARG A 73 11.49 -6.64 21.38
N SER A 74 11.17 -5.41 20.98
CA SER A 74 11.33 -4.22 21.83
C SER A 74 10.47 -3.04 21.35
N PHE A 75 9.92 -2.28 22.30
CA PHE A 75 9.38 -0.94 22.05
C PHE A 75 10.53 0.05 22.16
N SER A 76 11.08 0.49 21.03
CA SER A 76 11.92 1.69 20.99
C SER A 76 11.10 2.85 20.42
N ASP A 77 10.04 3.23 21.14
CA ASP A 77 9.42 4.56 21.21
C ASP A 77 7.97 4.42 21.76
N PRO A 78 7.64 4.93 22.97
CA PRO A 78 6.27 4.95 23.49
C PRO A 78 5.29 5.75 22.60
N ASN A 79 5.80 6.57 21.67
CA ASN A 79 5.00 7.30 20.69
C ASN A 79 4.79 6.55 19.37
N HIS A 80 5.40 5.37 19.16
CA HIS A 80 5.08 4.50 18.03
C HIS A 80 3.85 3.64 18.37
N LEU A 81 2.69 4.30 18.36
CA LEU A 81 1.36 3.69 18.52
C LEU A 81 0.90 2.93 17.24
N ASP A 82 1.82 2.29 16.51
CA ASP A 82 1.58 1.82 15.14
C ASP A 82 1.06 0.37 15.04
N ALA A 83 0.28 -0.09 16.03
CA ALA A 83 -0.28 -1.44 16.01
C ALA A 83 -1.81 -1.53 16.03
N TYR A 84 -2.59 -0.49 16.37
CA TYR A 84 -4.02 -0.74 16.67
C TYR A 84 -5.09 0.28 16.28
N HIS A 85 -4.78 1.41 15.61
CA HIS A 85 -5.83 2.42 15.37
C HIS A 85 -5.83 3.01 13.96
N THR A 86 -6.18 2.21 12.95
CA THR A 86 -6.67 2.78 11.68
C THR A 86 -7.85 2.00 11.11
N ASP A 87 -8.74 2.71 10.39
CA ASP A 87 -9.90 2.20 9.62
C ASP A 87 -9.61 0.92 8.80
N SER A 88 -8.35 0.65 8.46
CA SER A 88 -7.89 -0.57 7.79
C SER A 88 -8.25 -1.84 8.58
N LEU A 89 -8.10 -1.82 9.91
CA LEU A 89 -8.49 -2.95 10.78
C LEU A 89 -10.02 -3.18 10.76
N LYS A 90 -10.82 -2.12 10.63
CA LYS A 90 -12.28 -2.25 10.53
C LYS A 90 -12.69 -2.88 9.18
N ARG A 91 -12.05 -2.46 8.08
CA ARG A 91 -12.35 -3.02 6.74
C ARG A 91 -11.81 -4.43 6.53
N CYS A 92 -10.63 -4.73 7.09
CA CYS A 92 -10.16 -6.12 7.19
C CYS A 92 -11.20 -6.98 7.92
N LYS A 93 -11.83 -6.47 9.00
CA LYS A 93 -12.91 -7.17 9.71
C LYS A 93 -14.19 -7.32 8.88
N ASP A 94 -14.56 -6.33 8.07
CA ASP A 94 -15.75 -6.40 7.22
C ASP A 94 -15.57 -7.44 6.10
N LEU A 95 -14.46 -7.39 5.35
CA LEU A 95 -14.16 -8.42 4.35
C LEU A 95 -14.03 -9.79 5.00
N PHE A 96 -13.33 -9.87 6.14
CA PHE A 96 -13.19 -11.12 6.89
C PHE A 96 -14.55 -11.70 7.26
N LYS A 97 -15.45 -10.89 7.83
CA LYS A 97 -16.80 -11.30 8.20
C LYS A 97 -17.57 -11.78 6.98
N ASN A 98 -17.57 -11.02 5.89
CA ASN A 98 -18.28 -11.37 4.66
C ASN A 98 -17.78 -12.70 4.07
N VAL A 99 -16.46 -12.91 4.07
CA VAL A 99 -15.83 -14.17 3.64
C VAL A 99 -16.25 -15.33 4.54
N HIS A 100 -16.33 -15.11 5.85
CA HIS A 100 -16.76 -16.14 6.81
C HIS A 100 -18.25 -16.45 6.70
N ASP A 101 -19.10 -15.44 6.50
CA ASP A 101 -20.53 -15.63 6.25
C ASP A 101 -20.75 -16.49 4.98
N ILE A 102 -19.97 -16.24 3.92
CA ILE A 102 -19.99 -17.09 2.71
C ILE A 102 -19.57 -18.53 3.04
N LEU A 103 -18.47 -18.72 3.80
CA LEU A 103 -18.04 -20.07 4.19
C LEU A 103 -19.10 -20.79 5.01
N GLU A 104 -19.75 -20.12 5.95
CA GLU A 104 -20.83 -20.68 6.77
C GLU A 104 -22.01 -21.15 5.91
N THR A 105 -22.42 -20.35 4.91
CA THR A 105 -23.47 -20.75 3.97
C THR A 105 -23.08 -21.98 3.14
N VAL A 106 -21.81 -22.09 2.73
CA VAL A 106 -21.30 -23.24 1.97
C VAL A 106 -21.24 -24.50 2.85
N THR A 107 -20.90 -24.38 4.14
CA THR A 107 -20.93 -25.55 5.05
C THR A 107 -22.31 -26.15 5.26
N ASN A 108 -23.37 -25.37 5.12
CA ASN A 108 -24.75 -25.86 5.23
C ASN A 108 -25.27 -26.53 3.95
N TYR A 109 -24.46 -26.54 2.87
CA TYR A 109 -24.77 -27.25 1.64
C TYR A 109 -24.66 -28.77 1.86
N ILE A 110 -25.73 -29.51 1.52
CA ILE A 110 -25.76 -30.97 1.53
C ILE A 110 -25.84 -31.44 0.08
N PRO A 111 -24.77 -32.01 -0.49
CA PRO A 111 -24.81 -32.57 -1.84
C PRO A 111 -25.83 -33.72 -1.91
N GLU A 112 -26.61 -33.79 -2.98
CA GLU A 112 -27.59 -34.87 -3.20
C GLU A 112 -26.93 -36.25 -3.30
N GLU A 113 -25.67 -36.32 -3.76
CA GLU A 113 -24.84 -37.52 -3.73
C GLU A 113 -23.38 -37.13 -3.42
N ILE A 114 -22.89 -37.42 -2.21
CA ILE A 114 -21.44 -37.45 -1.96
C ILE A 114 -20.93 -38.77 -2.54
N ALA A 115 -20.76 -38.83 -3.86
CA ALA A 115 -20.01 -39.92 -4.47
C ALA A 115 -18.61 -39.92 -3.85
N TYR A 116 -18.30 -40.93 -3.04
CA TYR A 116 -17.01 -41.06 -2.36
C TYR A 116 -15.92 -41.23 -3.41
N LYS A 117 -15.35 -40.11 -3.88
CA LYS A 117 -14.28 -40.12 -4.87
C LYS A 117 -12.93 -40.21 -4.15
N PRO A 118 -12.06 -41.14 -4.54
CA PRO A 118 -10.70 -41.22 -4.00
C PRO A 118 -9.96 -39.89 -4.23
N PHE A 119 -9.23 -39.43 -3.23
CA PHE A 119 -8.42 -38.19 -3.21
C PHE A 119 -7.39 -38.07 -4.37
N LEU A 120 -7.14 -39.16 -5.09
CA LEU A 120 -6.12 -39.30 -6.14
C LEU A 120 -6.67 -39.20 -7.57
N ASP A 121 -7.97 -38.96 -7.75
CA ASP A 121 -8.52 -38.73 -9.09
C ASP A 121 -8.19 -37.31 -9.59
N HIS A 122 -7.00 -37.13 -10.14
CA HIS A 122 -6.56 -35.88 -10.77
C HIS A 122 -7.19 -35.65 -12.16
N THR A 123 -8.08 -36.55 -12.64
CA THR A 123 -8.62 -36.45 -13.99
C THR A 123 -9.76 -35.44 -14.11
N ARG A 124 -10.35 -35.01 -12.98
CA ARG A 124 -11.43 -34.01 -12.94
C ARG A 124 -11.23 -33.02 -11.80
N PRO A 125 -11.47 -31.71 -12.02
CA PRO A 125 -11.44 -30.70 -10.96
C PRO A 125 -12.44 -31.02 -9.83
N ILE A 126 -12.06 -30.74 -8.58
CA ILE A 126 -12.96 -30.83 -7.43
C ILE A 126 -13.72 -29.51 -7.29
N ASN A 127 -15.02 -29.55 -7.03
CA ASN A 127 -15.78 -28.32 -6.80
C ASN A 127 -15.31 -27.63 -5.50
N LEU A 128 -15.15 -26.30 -5.52
CA LEU A 128 -14.68 -25.56 -4.34
C LEU A 128 -15.60 -25.73 -3.12
N LYS A 129 -16.92 -25.85 -3.31
CA LYS A 129 -17.87 -26.12 -2.22
C LYS A 129 -17.62 -27.49 -1.57
N GLU A 130 -17.39 -28.53 -2.39
CA GLU A 130 -17.01 -29.86 -1.92
C GLU A 130 -15.66 -29.82 -1.17
N TYR A 131 -14.68 -29.08 -1.70
CA TYR A 131 -13.38 -28.91 -1.06
C TYR A 131 -13.50 -28.25 0.32
N ILE A 132 -14.32 -27.19 0.46
CA ILE A 132 -14.58 -26.52 1.74
C ILE A 132 -15.16 -27.49 2.76
N MET A 133 -16.14 -28.31 2.37
CA MET A 133 -16.72 -29.31 3.26
C MET A 133 -15.69 -30.34 3.72
N MET A 134 -14.86 -30.85 2.80
CA MET A 134 -13.78 -31.79 3.11
C MET A 134 -12.73 -31.17 4.03
N TYR A 135 -12.34 -29.92 3.77
CA TYR A 135 -11.41 -29.15 4.57
C TYR A 135 -11.92 -28.99 6.01
N ASN A 136 -13.18 -28.57 6.18
CA ASN A 136 -13.78 -28.37 7.50
C ASN A 136 -13.93 -29.68 8.28
N LYS A 137 -14.29 -30.78 7.61
CA LYS A 137 -14.33 -32.11 8.23
C LYS A 137 -12.94 -32.55 8.73
N SER A 138 -11.90 -32.32 7.92
CA SER A 138 -10.50 -32.61 8.28
C SER A 138 -10.04 -31.77 9.48
N MET A 139 -10.39 -30.48 9.51
CA MET A 139 -10.08 -29.60 10.62
C MET A 139 -10.85 -29.94 11.90
N GLY A 140 -12.13 -30.30 11.83
CA GLY A 140 -12.92 -30.72 12.99
C GLY A 140 -12.39 -32.00 13.67
N THR A 141 -11.75 -32.90 12.91
CA THR A 141 -11.05 -34.07 13.47
C THR A 141 -9.68 -33.75 14.08
N ARG A 142 -9.06 -32.63 13.69
CA ARG A 142 -7.82 -32.15 14.29
C ARG A 142 -8.22 -31.33 15.51
N LYS A 143 -7.94 -31.82 16.73
CA LYS A 143 -8.02 -30.98 17.93
C LYS A 143 -7.11 -29.78 17.70
N ILE A 144 -7.69 -28.65 17.30
CA ILE A 144 -7.03 -27.36 17.28
C ILE A 144 -6.60 -27.16 18.73
N GLN A 145 -5.28 -27.09 18.99
CA GLN A 145 -4.80 -26.59 20.27
C GLN A 145 -5.40 -25.19 20.39
N SER A 146 -6.38 -25.04 21.29
CA SER A 146 -7.00 -23.77 21.61
C SER A 146 -5.89 -22.83 22.04
N VAL A 147 -5.51 -21.91 21.15
CA VAL A 147 -4.58 -20.85 21.49
C VAL A 147 -5.32 -19.91 22.41
N ASP A 148 -4.80 -19.76 23.62
CA ASP A 148 -5.37 -18.92 24.66
C ASP A 148 -5.47 -17.47 24.16
N LEU A 149 -6.69 -16.94 24.01
CA LEU A 149 -6.93 -15.59 23.49
C LEU A 149 -6.33 -14.50 24.40
N GLU A 150 -6.04 -14.82 25.66
CA GLU A 150 -5.32 -13.96 26.61
C GLU A 150 -3.84 -13.74 26.23
N GLU A 151 -3.20 -14.62 25.44
CA GLU A 151 -1.81 -14.40 25.00
C GLU A 151 -1.66 -13.25 23.98
N ASN A 152 -2.74 -12.83 23.31
CA ASN A 152 -2.71 -11.69 22.40
C ASN A 152 -2.41 -10.35 23.12
N LYS A 153 -2.44 -10.31 24.46
CA LYS A 153 -2.02 -9.14 25.25
C LYS A 153 -0.50 -9.08 25.50
N LYS A 154 0.25 -10.16 25.25
CA LYS A 154 1.72 -10.13 25.37
C LYS A 154 2.30 -9.63 24.06
N MET A 155 2.74 -8.38 24.09
CA MET A 155 3.26 -7.56 22.98
C MET A 155 4.65 -8.00 22.45
N TYR A 156 5.01 -9.28 22.64
CA TYR A 156 6.26 -9.89 22.19
C TYR A 156 5.96 -11.15 21.38
N LEU A 157 6.26 -11.12 20.08
CA LEU A 157 6.15 -12.29 19.20
C LEU A 157 7.54 -12.92 19.14
N GLU A 158 7.66 -14.19 19.53
CA GLU A 158 8.92 -14.94 19.46
C GLU A 158 9.17 -15.47 18.03
N GLU A 159 10.43 -15.47 17.60
CA GLU A 159 10.82 -16.12 16.34
C GLU A 159 10.42 -17.59 16.38
N ASN A 160 10.00 -18.13 15.23
CA ASN A 160 9.67 -19.53 15.09
C ASN A 160 8.54 -20.06 15.99
N LYS A 161 7.69 -19.17 16.55
CA LYS A 161 6.52 -19.54 17.38
C LYS A 161 5.39 -20.16 16.54
N TYR A 162 5.11 -19.62 15.36
CA TYR A 162 3.98 -20.03 14.51
C TYR A 162 4.43 -20.84 13.30
N LYS A 163 5.02 -22.00 13.59
CA LYS A 163 5.53 -22.94 12.58
C LYS A 163 4.94 -24.34 12.74
N CYS A 164 4.94 -25.10 11.65
CA CYS A 164 4.54 -26.50 11.59
C CYS A 164 5.37 -27.21 10.51
N PRO A 165 5.35 -28.56 10.48
CA PRO A 165 6.10 -29.36 9.50
C PRO A 165 5.91 -28.90 8.03
N THR A 166 4.70 -28.46 7.67
CA THR A 166 4.41 -27.98 6.30
C THR A 166 5.15 -26.69 5.94
N CYS A 167 5.16 -25.69 6.83
CA CYS A 167 5.83 -24.42 6.53
C CYS A 167 7.34 -24.46 6.80
N THR A 168 7.82 -25.43 7.59
CA THR A 168 9.25 -25.73 7.74
C THR A 168 9.79 -26.65 6.64
N GLY A 169 8.93 -27.19 5.78
CA GLY A 169 9.34 -28.07 4.68
C GLY A 169 9.83 -29.45 5.14
N GLU A 170 9.36 -29.94 6.28
CA GLU A 170 9.73 -31.26 6.78
C GLU A 170 9.27 -32.40 5.86
N VAL A 171 10.09 -33.44 5.76
CA VAL A 171 9.84 -34.59 4.88
C VAL A 171 8.51 -35.27 5.24
N GLY A 172 7.68 -35.51 4.23
CA GLY A 172 6.36 -36.13 4.40
C GLY A 172 5.23 -35.16 4.75
N SER A 173 5.52 -33.87 4.97
CA SER A 173 4.49 -32.85 5.13
C SER A 173 3.78 -32.53 3.80
N THR A 174 2.48 -32.21 3.88
CA THR A 174 1.66 -31.86 2.71
C THR A 174 1.00 -30.49 2.89
N PRO A 175 0.88 -29.69 1.82
CA PRO A 175 0.17 -28.41 1.86
C PRO A 175 -1.33 -28.61 2.02
N HIS A 176 -1.96 -27.76 2.82
CA HIS A 176 -3.41 -27.70 3.03
C HIS A 176 -3.89 -26.30 2.67
N LEU A 177 -4.40 -26.15 1.45
CA LEU A 177 -4.87 -24.87 0.93
C LEU A 177 -6.06 -24.33 1.74
N SER A 178 -5.92 -23.11 2.26
CA SER A 178 -6.94 -22.44 3.07
C SER A 178 -8.08 -21.93 2.18
N PRO A 179 -9.35 -22.32 2.42
CA PRO A 179 -10.48 -21.75 1.70
C PRO A 179 -10.63 -20.25 1.88
N VAL A 180 -10.30 -19.73 3.08
CA VAL A 180 -10.30 -18.29 3.36
C VAL A 180 -9.34 -17.56 2.41
N ALA A 181 -8.12 -18.09 2.22
CA ALA A 181 -7.15 -17.49 1.32
C ALA A 181 -7.61 -17.51 -0.16
N ILE A 182 -8.32 -18.56 -0.59
CA ILE A 182 -8.94 -18.61 -1.92
C ILE A 182 -9.97 -17.49 -2.09
N LEU A 183 -10.88 -17.33 -1.11
CA LEU A 183 -11.93 -16.31 -1.16
C LEU A 183 -11.34 -14.89 -1.14
N TYR A 184 -10.28 -14.64 -0.35
CA TYR A 184 -9.52 -13.40 -0.40
C TYR A 184 -8.87 -13.16 -1.77
N GLY A 185 -8.33 -14.21 -2.41
CA GLY A 185 -7.81 -14.13 -3.77
C GLY A 185 -8.89 -13.75 -4.79
N ILE A 186 -10.08 -14.37 -4.71
CA ILE A 186 -11.21 -14.04 -5.59
C ILE A 186 -11.65 -12.59 -5.35
N ALA A 187 -11.70 -12.18 -4.08
CA ALA A 187 -11.99 -10.81 -3.71
C ALA A 187 -10.98 -9.82 -4.31
N ALA A 188 -9.69 -10.17 -4.28
CA ALA A 188 -8.64 -9.38 -4.91
C ALA A 188 -8.87 -9.24 -6.42
N CYS A 189 -9.21 -10.33 -7.12
CA CYS A 189 -9.53 -10.27 -8.54
C CYS A 189 -10.68 -9.30 -8.84
N LYS A 190 -11.77 -9.32 -8.05
CA LYS A 190 -12.88 -8.35 -8.21
C LYS A 190 -12.45 -6.92 -7.95
N LEU A 191 -11.72 -6.68 -6.85
CA LEU A 191 -11.23 -5.35 -6.48
C LEU A 191 -10.31 -4.74 -7.56
N PHE A 192 -9.58 -5.57 -8.28
CA PHE A 192 -8.70 -5.18 -9.40
C PHE A 192 -9.37 -5.30 -10.78
N ASP A 193 -10.70 -5.46 -10.84
CA ASP A 193 -11.50 -5.54 -12.07
C ASP A 193 -11.04 -6.67 -13.02
N CYS A 194 -10.48 -7.75 -12.47
CA CYS A 194 -9.99 -8.90 -13.21
C CYS A 194 -11.12 -9.88 -13.54
N ARG A 195 -10.97 -10.53 -14.70
CA ARG A 195 -11.72 -11.76 -15.03
C ARG A 195 -11.15 -12.92 -14.22
N ILE A 196 -11.97 -13.50 -13.35
CA ILE A 196 -11.62 -14.65 -12.53
C ILE A 196 -11.60 -15.93 -13.38
N SER A 197 -10.64 -16.81 -13.10
CA SER A 197 -10.58 -18.15 -13.66
C SER A 197 -11.51 -19.08 -12.87
N ASN A 198 -12.37 -19.82 -13.56
CA ASN A 198 -13.18 -20.87 -12.93
C ASN A 198 -12.35 -22.09 -12.51
N THR A 199 -11.08 -22.16 -12.89
CA THR A 199 -10.17 -23.23 -12.49
C THR A 199 -9.09 -22.65 -11.61
N LEU A 200 -8.86 -23.25 -10.44
CA LEU A 200 -7.79 -22.90 -9.52
C LEU A 200 -6.79 -24.06 -9.47
N SER A 201 -5.53 -23.78 -9.77
CA SER A 201 -4.44 -24.74 -9.65
C SER A 201 -3.18 -24.03 -9.17
N PHE A 202 -2.30 -24.78 -8.51
CA PHE A 202 -1.02 -24.28 -8.03
C PHE A 202 0.14 -24.98 -8.73
N ASP A 203 1.24 -24.26 -8.82
CA ASP A 203 2.50 -24.65 -9.42
C ASP A 203 3.61 -24.53 -8.37
N ARG A 204 4.66 -25.33 -8.52
CA ARG A 204 5.91 -25.17 -7.79
C ARG A 204 6.87 -24.36 -8.64
N LYS A 205 7.29 -23.21 -8.13
CA LYS A 205 8.39 -22.41 -8.67
C LYS A 205 9.65 -22.82 -7.92
N SER A 206 10.43 -23.70 -8.55
CA SER A 206 11.64 -24.27 -7.93
C SER A 206 12.83 -23.33 -8.09
N TYR A 207 13.44 -22.97 -6.97
CA TYR A 207 14.72 -22.27 -6.90
C TYR A 207 15.35 -22.49 -5.53
N ASP A 208 16.68 -22.59 -5.51
CA ASP A 208 17.42 -22.79 -4.28
C ASP A 208 17.77 -21.45 -3.66
N TYR A 209 17.19 -21.20 -2.48
CA TYR A 209 17.57 -20.07 -1.64
C TYR A 209 17.41 -20.44 -0.17
N PHE A 210 18.25 -19.87 0.68
CA PHE A 210 18.31 -20.25 2.10
C PHE A 210 16.98 -20.00 2.84
N ASP A 211 16.23 -18.98 2.46
CA ASP A 211 14.95 -18.60 3.06
C ASP A 211 13.74 -19.46 2.62
N LEU A 212 13.95 -20.39 1.69
CA LEU A 212 12.92 -21.23 1.10
C LEU A 212 13.15 -22.70 1.49
N PRO A 213 12.65 -23.15 2.65
CA PRO A 213 13.01 -24.46 3.20
C PRO A 213 12.56 -25.64 2.33
N LYS A 214 11.51 -25.47 1.53
CA LYS A 214 10.97 -26.51 0.65
C LYS A 214 11.79 -26.71 -0.63
N GLY A 215 12.68 -25.79 -0.98
CA GLY A 215 13.36 -25.73 -2.29
C GLY A 215 12.43 -25.34 -3.46
N TYR A 216 11.17 -25.02 -3.16
CA TYR A 216 10.20 -24.49 -4.13
C TYR A 216 9.17 -23.63 -3.41
N GLN A 217 8.71 -22.60 -4.12
CA GLN A 217 7.63 -21.73 -3.69
C GLN A 217 6.34 -22.16 -4.39
N VAL A 218 5.28 -22.37 -3.63
CA VAL A 218 3.95 -22.65 -4.19
C VAL A 218 3.31 -21.34 -4.68
N THR A 219 3.00 -21.27 -5.97
CA THR A 219 2.48 -20.07 -6.67
C THR A 219 1.52 -20.48 -7.81
N GLN A 220 1.08 -19.56 -8.67
CA GLN A 220 0.29 -19.87 -9.87
C GLN A 220 0.93 -19.25 -11.10
N THR A 221 1.74 -20.03 -11.80
CA THR A 221 2.43 -19.56 -13.01
C THR A 221 1.59 -19.74 -14.26
N ARG A 222 0.86 -20.87 -14.37
CA ARG A 222 0.15 -21.24 -15.61
C ARG A 222 -1.30 -20.79 -15.66
N ASN A 223 -1.95 -20.82 -14.50
CA ASN A 223 -3.36 -20.51 -14.37
C ASN A 223 -3.54 -19.53 -13.20
N PRO A 224 -3.20 -18.24 -13.40
CA PRO A 224 -3.41 -17.21 -12.39
C PRO A 224 -4.90 -17.09 -12.06
N LEU A 225 -5.20 -16.73 -10.82
CA LEU A 225 -6.57 -16.64 -10.33
C LEU A 225 -7.42 -15.61 -11.09
N GLY A 226 -6.82 -14.48 -11.48
CA GLY A 226 -7.48 -13.44 -12.26
C GLY A 226 -6.58 -12.90 -13.38
N THR A 227 -7.20 -12.47 -14.48
CA THR A 227 -6.51 -11.88 -15.64
C THR A 227 -7.28 -10.69 -16.19
N ASN A 228 -6.64 -9.87 -17.03
CA ASN A 228 -7.28 -8.78 -17.78
C ASN A 228 -7.99 -7.73 -16.90
N GLY A 229 -7.38 -7.38 -15.77
CA GLY A 229 -7.89 -6.31 -14.90
C GLY A 229 -7.61 -4.91 -15.42
N SER A 230 -8.10 -3.91 -14.68
CA SER A 230 -7.89 -2.52 -15.06
C SER A 230 -7.82 -1.57 -13.87
N LEU A 231 -7.04 -0.51 -14.03
CA LEU A 231 -6.84 0.53 -13.03
C LEU A 231 -6.86 1.90 -13.71
N LYS A 232 -7.87 2.71 -13.40
CA LYS A 232 -7.96 4.08 -13.92
C LYS A 232 -7.11 5.03 -13.09
N LEU A 233 -6.25 5.84 -13.71
CA LEU A 233 -5.48 6.93 -13.09
C LEU A 233 -6.30 8.24 -13.10
N GLY A 234 -5.89 9.21 -12.29
CA GLY A 234 -6.57 10.50 -12.13
C GLY A 234 -6.51 11.40 -13.37
N ASN A 235 -5.56 11.15 -14.26
CA ASN A 235 -5.47 11.79 -15.58
C ASN A 235 -6.36 11.10 -16.65
N GLY A 236 -7.13 10.08 -16.28
CA GLY A 236 -8.00 9.31 -17.18
C GLY A 236 -7.33 8.14 -17.90
N LYS A 237 -6.00 8.00 -17.80
CA LYS A 237 -5.27 6.87 -18.37
C LYS A 237 -5.63 5.58 -17.64
N THR A 238 -5.84 4.49 -18.37
CA THR A 238 -6.14 3.18 -17.78
C THR A 238 -4.94 2.26 -17.90
N ILE A 239 -4.44 1.77 -16.78
CA ILE A 239 -3.38 0.77 -16.70
C ILE A 239 -4.03 -0.60 -16.64
N LYS A 240 -3.60 -1.51 -17.50
CA LYS A 240 -4.11 -2.89 -17.50
C LYS A 240 -3.36 -3.73 -16.47
N ILE A 241 -4.10 -4.54 -15.74
CA ILE A 241 -3.56 -5.55 -14.83
C ILE A 241 -3.52 -6.86 -15.62
N ARG A 242 -2.31 -7.37 -15.86
CA ARG A 242 -2.12 -8.60 -16.63
C ARG A 242 -2.73 -9.77 -15.88
N GLN A 243 -2.36 -9.92 -14.61
CA GLN A 243 -2.76 -11.04 -13.78
C GLN A 243 -2.74 -10.72 -12.29
N VAL A 244 -3.51 -11.50 -11.56
CA VAL A 244 -3.55 -11.59 -10.10
C VAL A 244 -3.42 -13.07 -9.73
N HIS A 245 -2.45 -13.42 -8.90
CA HIS A 245 -2.27 -14.82 -8.46
C HIS A 245 -1.96 -14.94 -6.98
N LEU A 246 -2.25 -16.12 -6.43
CA LEU A 246 -1.93 -16.50 -5.06
C LEU A 246 -0.56 -17.16 -4.98
N GLU A 247 0.18 -16.85 -3.93
CA GLU A 247 1.44 -17.51 -3.61
C GLU A 247 1.69 -17.54 -2.10
N GLU A 248 2.73 -18.24 -1.69
CA GLU A 248 3.23 -18.17 -0.31
C GLU A 248 4.45 -17.27 -0.18
N ASP A 249 4.61 -16.65 0.98
CA ASP A 249 5.83 -15.92 1.34
C ASP A 249 6.94 -16.85 1.85
N THR A 250 8.19 -16.39 1.72
CA THR A 250 9.39 -17.10 2.19
C THR A 250 9.65 -16.86 3.68
N ALA A 251 10.57 -17.62 4.27
CA ALA A 251 11.03 -17.36 5.63
C ALA A 251 11.79 -16.03 5.70
N LYS A 252 11.92 -15.47 6.90
CA LYS A 252 12.75 -14.27 7.12
C LYS A 252 14.10 -14.69 7.69
N ILE A 253 15.19 -14.08 7.22
CA ILE A 253 16.50 -14.24 7.87
C ILE A 253 16.51 -13.37 9.14
N SER A 254 16.82 -13.98 10.28
CA SER A 254 16.97 -13.29 11.56
C SER A 254 18.19 -12.38 11.53
N GLU A 255 18.07 -11.18 12.10
CA GLU A 255 19.12 -10.16 12.09
C GLU A 255 20.33 -10.54 12.98
N ASN A 256 20.17 -11.48 13.91
CA ASN A 256 21.15 -11.72 14.97
C ASN A 256 22.02 -12.97 14.77
N ASP A 257 21.52 -14.04 14.13
CA ASP A 257 22.16 -15.37 14.21
C ASP A 257 22.24 -16.13 12.87
N ASP A 258 22.03 -15.48 11.71
CA ASP A 258 21.90 -16.15 10.40
C ASP A 258 20.87 -17.31 10.40
N THR A 259 19.94 -17.31 11.36
CA THR A 259 18.89 -18.31 11.50
C THR A 259 17.63 -17.86 10.74
N LEU A 260 16.77 -18.81 10.42
CA LEU A 260 15.49 -18.52 9.75
C LEU A 260 14.36 -18.37 10.76
N ASP A 261 13.56 -17.33 10.59
CA ASP A 261 12.25 -17.18 11.20
C ASP A 261 11.15 -17.68 10.24
N TYR A 262 10.62 -18.86 10.54
CA TYR A 262 9.53 -19.52 9.84
C TYR A 262 8.15 -18.93 10.14
N ASN A 263 8.03 -17.93 11.04
CA ASN A 263 6.77 -17.22 11.26
C ASN A 263 6.20 -16.66 9.94
N ARG A 264 7.08 -16.13 9.08
CA ARG A 264 6.71 -15.58 7.77
C ARG A 264 6.48 -16.64 6.68
N SER A 265 7.18 -17.76 6.75
CA SER A 265 7.09 -18.82 5.73
C SER A 265 5.68 -19.38 5.63
N GLY A 266 5.11 -19.39 4.42
CA GLY A 266 3.75 -19.90 4.17
C GLY A 266 2.63 -18.88 4.36
N ILE A 267 2.93 -17.63 4.68
CA ILE A 267 1.93 -16.55 4.69
C ILE A 267 1.36 -16.37 3.28
N GLY A 268 0.04 -16.19 3.17
CA GLY A 268 -0.61 -15.98 1.88
C GLY A 268 -0.31 -14.62 1.30
N LEU A 269 0.09 -14.60 0.03
CA LEU A 269 0.29 -13.38 -0.76
C LEU A 269 -0.64 -13.40 -1.97
N VAL A 270 -1.07 -12.21 -2.37
CA VAL A 270 -1.59 -11.92 -3.70
C VAL A 270 -0.55 -11.11 -4.44
N GLU A 271 -0.09 -11.61 -5.57
CA GLU A 271 0.74 -10.84 -6.50
C GLU A 271 -0.14 -10.20 -7.56
N VAL A 272 -0.01 -8.88 -7.74
CA VAL A 272 -0.69 -8.11 -8.79
C VAL A 272 0.36 -7.63 -9.78
N VAL A 273 0.22 -8.02 -11.04
CA VAL A 273 1.17 -7.68 -12.11
C VAL A 273 0.50 -6.80 -13.15
N THR A 274 1.05 -5.61 -13.41
CA THR A 274 0.55 -4.73 -14.47
C THR A 274 1.14 -5.09 -15.83
N GLU A 275 0.45 -4.70 -16.89
CA GLU A 275 1.05 -4.63 -18.22
C GLU A 275 2.18 -3.60 -18.23
N ALA A 276 3.20 -3.85 -19.05
CA ALA A 276 4.28 -2.90 -19.26
C ALA A 276 3.85 -1.85 -20.28
N VAL A 277 3.66 -0.61 -19.84
CA VAL A 277 3.18 0.49 -20.68
C VAL A 277 4.05 1.72 -20.50
N GLU A 278 4.00 2.62 -21.48
CA GLU A 278 4.69 3.90 -21.36
C GLU A 278 4.07 4.71 -20.22
N MET A 279 4.89 5.16 -19.26
CA MET A 279 4.48 5.90 -18.07
C MET A 279 5.48 7.01 -17.72
N ALA A 280 4.99 8.13 -17.20
CA ALA A 280 5.82 9.12 -16.51
C ALA A 280 6.04 8.74 -15.03
N GLU A 281 7.03 9.34 -14.36
CA GLU A 281 7.32 9.13 -12.92
C GLU A 281 6.05 9.25 -12.05
N ALA A 282 5.25 10.29 -12.31
CA ALA A 282 4.02 10.54 -11.58
C ALA A 282 3.00 9.41 -11.75
N GLU A 283 2.87 8.86 -12.97
CA GLU A 283 1.94 7.77 -13.28
C GLU A 283 2.38 6.44 -12.65
N ILE A 284 3.69 6.16 -12.60
CA ILE A 284 4.24 4.97 -11.93
C ILE A 284 3.89 5.03 -10.44
N LEU A 285 4.16 6.15 -9.78
CA LEU A 285 3.87 6.32 -8.36
C LEU A 285 2.38 6.30 -8.07
N GLU A 286 1.56 6.91 -8.92
CA GLU A 286 0.10 6.87 -8.81
C GLU A 286 -0.42 5.44 -8.96
N THR A 287 0.13 4.65 -9.89
CA THR A 287 -0.25 3.25 -10.08
C THR A 287 0.06 2.43 -8.83
N CYS A 288 1.26 2.55 -8.25
CA CYS A 288 1.60 1.88 -6.98
C CYS A 288 0.67 2.33 -5.84
N ALA A 289 0.39 3.64 -5.74
CA ALA A 289 -0.48 4.17 -4.70
C ALA A 289 -1.92 3.67 -4.82
N LYS A 290 -2.44 3.55 -6.04
CA LYS A 290 -3.78 3.00 -6.27
C LYS A 290 -3.87 1.50 -6.00
N ILE A 291 -2.84 0.72 -6.36
CA ILE A 291 -2.80 -0.71 -6.01
C ILE A 291 -2.81 -0.87 -4.48
N TYR A 292 -1.98 -0.09 -3.78
CA TYR A 292 -1.98 -0.05 -2.32
C TYR A 292 -3.35 0.32 -1.76
N ASP A 293 -3.94 1.41 -2.25
CA ASP A 293 -5.25 1.88 -1.79
C ASP A 293 -6.32 0.82 -1.98
N ILE A 294 -6.40 0.17 -3.15
CA ILE A 294 -7.36 -0.90 -3.40
C ILE A 294 -7.14 -2.07 -2.44
N ALA A 295 -5.90 -2.49 -2.22
CA ALA A 295 -5.59 -3.61 -1.34
C ALA A 295 -5.95 -3.33 0.12
N VAL A 296 -5.61 -2.16 0.63
CA VAL A 296 -5.83 -1.79 2.03
C VAL A 296 -7.29 -1.39 2.27
N LYS A 297 -7.87 -0.56 1.40
CA LYS A 297 -9.27 -0.11 1.51
C LYS A 297 -10.24 -1.24 1.23
N GLY A 298 -9.85 -2.22 0.40
CA GLY A 298 -10.62 -3.44 0.14
C GLY A 298 -10.51 -4.49 1.25
N GLY A 299 -9.68 -4.27 2.28
CA GLY A 299 -9.53 -5.20 3.40
C GLY A 299 -8.66 -6.43 3.10
N LEU A 300 -7.95 -6.46 1.96
CA LEU A 300 -7.06 -7.58 1.61
C LEU A 300 -5.83 -7.62 2.51
N SER A 301 -5.32 -6.47 2.94
CA SER A 301 -4.06 -6.34 3.68
C SER A 301 -4.11 -5.25 4.75
N ASN A 302 -3.33 -5.43 5.82
CA ASN A 302 -3.13 -4.41 6.85
C ASN A 302 -2.37 -3.18 6.33
N GLY A 303 -1.67 -3.29 5.19
CA GLY A 303 -1.08 -2.13 4.52
C GLY A 303 0.19 -1.56 5.15
N ILE A 304 0.78 -2.21 6.16
CA ILE A 304 1.98 -1.72 6.81
C ILE A 304 3.23 -2.04 5.96
N MET A 305 3.59 -1.11 5.05
CA MET A 305 4.69 -1.33 4.09
C MET A 305 6.04 -1.61 4.74
N HIS A 306 6.35 -0.95 5.87
CA HIS A 306 7.63 -1.15 6.56
C HIS A 306 7.76 -2.55 7.19
N GLN A 307 6.64 -3.22 7.48
CA GLN A 307 6.58 -4.60 7.97
C GLN A 307 6.57 -5.62 6.82
N GLY A 308 6.53 -5.17 5.56
CA GLY A 308 6.51 -6.02 4.38
C GLY A 308 5.13 -6.47 3.93
N ASN A 309 4.04 -5.93 4.50
CA ASN A 309 2.68 -6.32 4.11
C ASN A 309 2.35 -5.99 2.66
N VAL A 310 2.92 -4.91 2.12
CA VAL A 310 2.81 -4.57 0.69
C VAL A 310 4.19 -4.20 0.19
N ARG A 311 4.64 -4.90 -0.86
CA ARG A 311 5.95 -4.71 -1.49
C ARG A 311 5.76 -4.44 -2.97
N PHE A 312 6.56 -3.53 -3.53
CA PHE A 312 6.55 -3.20 -4.95
C PHE A 312 7.91 -3.47 -5.58
N ASP A 313 7.89 -4.14 -6.71
CA ASP A 313 9.01 -4.28 -7.63
C ASP A 313 8.65 -3.54 -8.92
N ILE A 314 9.49 -2.58 -9.33
CA ILE A 314 9.23 -1.72 -10.49
C ILE A 314 10.19 -2.08 -11.62
N ASN A 315 9.63 -2.54 -12.74
CA ASN A 315 10.37 -2.82 -13.95
C ASN A 315 10.36 -1.59 -14.85
N LEU A 316 11.53 -1.06 -15.20
CA LEU A 316 11.70 0.11 -16.07
C LEU A 316 12.55 -0.23 -17.29
N SER A 317 12.21 0.38 -18.42
CA SER A 317 13.02 0.37 -19.63
C SER A 317 12.82 1.69 -20.38
N LEU A 318 13.89 2.18 -21.00
CA LEU A 318 13.84 3.28 -21.96
C LEU A 318 13.45 2.63 -23.29
N GLY A 319 12.28 2.93 -23.88
CA GLY A 319 11.68 2.14 -24.97
C GLY A 319 12.52 1.89 -26.24
N SER A 320 13.67 2.56 -26.39
CA SER A 320 14.67 2.33 -27.45
C SER A 320 15.84 1.41 -27.05
N SER A 321 16.02 1.15 -25.75
CA SER A 321 17.09 0.34 -25.18
C SER A 321 16.61 -1.08 -24.92
N GLN A 322 17.47 -2.07 -25.20
CA GLN A 322 17.23 -3.46 -24.83
C GLN A 322 17.39 -3.70 -23.31
N THR A 323 17.90 -2.73 -22.55
CA THR A 323 18.15 -2.89 -21.12
C THR A 323 16.86 -2.71 -20.33
N ARG A 324 16.43 -3.77 -19.63
CA ARG A 324 15.34 -3.76 -18.65
C ARG A 324 15.94 -3.78 -17.25
N VAL A 325 15.49 -2.86 -16.41
CA VAL A 325 15.92 -2.78 -15.01
C VAL A 325 14.74 -3.09 -14.10
N GLU A 326 14.94 -3.97 -13.13
CA GLU A 326 13.98 -4.29 -12.08
C GLU A 326 14.49 -3.69 -10.78
N ILE A 327 13.77 -2.70 -10.24
CA ILE A 327 14.09 -2.04 -8.98
C ILE A 327 13.32 -2.73 -7.86
N LYS A 328 14.03 -3.29 -6.87
CA LYS A 328 13.47 -3.97 -5.70
C LYS A 328 13.68 -3.17 -4.41
N ASN A 329 13.08 -3.69 -3.32
CA ASN A 329 13.20 -3.17 -1.95
C ASN A 329 12.56 -1.78 -1.75
N LEU A 330 11.40 -1.56 -2.37
CA LEU A 330 10.69 -0.29 -2.33
C LEU A 330 9.65 -0.27 -1.19
N ASN A 331 10.12 -0.19 0.05
CA ASN A 331 9.25 -0.28 1.25
C ASN A 331 8.54 1.04 1.62
N SER A 332 8.58 2.06 0.76
CA SER A 332 7.77 3.29 0.89
C SER A 332 7.66 4.03 -0.45
N PHE A 333 6.61 4.83 -0.63
CA PHE A 333 6.43 5.65 -1.83
C PHE A 333 7.53 6.71 -2.01
N SER A 334 8.06 7.26 -0.91
CA SER A 334 9.20 8.18 -0.97
C SER A 334 10.45 7.49 -1.51
N ARG A 335 10.72 6.25 -1.08
CA ARG A 335 11.82 5.44 -1.62
C ARG A 335 11.61 5.11 -3.09
N ALA A 336 10.41 4.68 -3.48
CA ALA A 336 10.08 4.42 -4.88
C ALA A 336 10.34 5.65 -5.76
N ARG A 337 9.89 6.84 -5.32
CA ARG A 337 10.14 8.10 -6.03
C ARG A 337 11.64 8.40 -6.19
N ARG A 338 12.40 8.28 -5.10
CA ARG A 338 13.85 8.53 -5.12
C ARG A 338 14.59 7.54 -6.00
N ALA A 339 14.21 6.26 -5.96
CA ALA A 339 14.79 5.21 -6.79
C ALA A 339 14.54 5.47 -8.29
N ILE A 340 13.29 5.80 -8.66
CA ILE A 340 12.96 6.17 -10.03
C ILE A 340 13.79 7.37 -10.46
N ARG A 341 13.79 8.48 -9.70
CA ARG A 341 14.58 9.68 -10.05
C ARG A 341 16.07 9.41 -10.16
N TYR A 342 16.62 8.59 -9.27
CA TYR A 342 18.02 8.20 -9.33
C TYR A 342 18.32 7.46 -10.65
N PHE A 343 17.44 6.54 -11.05
CA PHE A 343 17.52 5.88 -12.35
C PHE A 343 17.49 6.92 -13.49
N GLN A 344 16.52 7.85 -13.50
CA GLN A 344 16.40 8.89 -14.53
C GLN A 344 17.65 9.78 -14.68
N LEU A 345 18.31 10.12 -13.57
CA LEU A 345 19.48 11.00 -13.53
C LEU A 345 20.76 10.29 -13.97
N ASN A 346 20.88 8.98 -13.71
CA ASN A 346 22.07 8.19 -14.05
C ASN A 346 21.96 7.48 -15.41
N ASP A 347 20.75 7.45 -16.00
CA ASP A 347 20.40 6.85 -17.30
C ASP A 347 20.86 7.64 -18.55
N ILE A 348 22.03 8.26 -18.51
CA ILE A 348 22.60 8.87 -19.72
C ILE A 348 23.94 8.27 -20.15
N GLU A 349 24.72 7.56 -19.31
CA GLU A 349 26.11 7.23 -19.72
C GLU A 349 26.70 5.87 -19.30
N LYS A 350 26.03 5.03 -18.52
CA LYS A 350 26.69 3.85 -17.89
C LYS A 350 26.36 2.46 -18.45
N CYS A 351 25.32 2.31 -19.28
CA CYS A 351 25.02 1.00 -19.86
C CYS A 351 25.88 0.66 -21.11
N GLU A 352 26.39 1.66 -21.84
CA GLU A 352 27.21 1.42 -23.04
C GLU A 352 28.72 1.31 -22.74
N ASN A 353 29.22 1.95 -21.69
CA ASN A 353 30.67 2.11 -21.47
C ASN A 353 31.34 1.08 -20.55
N ASN A 354 30.58 0.28 -19.80
CA ASN A 354 31.15 -0.73 -18.90
C ASN A 354 31.62 -2.02 -19.59
N SER A 355 31.44 -2.15 -20.91
CA SER A 355 31.94 -3.28 -21.70
C SER A 355 33.37 -3.09 -22.23
N LYS A 356 34.01 -1.93 -22.03
CA LYS A 356 35.32 -1.62 -22.63
C LYS A 356 36.50 -1.35 -21.69
N ASN A 357 36.31 -1.27 -20.37
CA ASN A 357 37.42 -0.95 -19.47
C ASN A 357 37.63 -2.00 -18.37
N LYS A 358 38.25 -3.12 -18.75
CA LYS A 358 39.14 -3.88 -17.86
C LYS A 358 40.33 -4.37 -18.69
N THR A 359 41.44 -3.64 -18.58
CA THR A 359 42.78 -4.14 -18.90
C THR A 359 43.16 -5.16 -17.83
N GLU A 360 42.89 -6.44 -18.10
CA GLU A 360 43.41 -7.59 -17.34
C GLU A 360 44.21 -8.49 -18.30
N ASP A 361 45.33 -9.01 -17.82
CA ASP A 361 46.44 -9.62 -18.56
C ASP A 361 46.03 -10.54 -19.73
N THR A 362 46.36 -10.09 -20.95
CA THR A 362 45.94 -10.66 -22.24
C THR A 362 46.50 -12.06 -22.53
N LYS A 363 47.56 -12.50 -21.86
CA LYS A 363 48.21 -13.79 -22.16
C LYS A 363 47.50 -15.01 -21.55
N THR A 364 46.92 -14.88 -20.36
CA THR A 364 46.25 -15.99 -19.68
C THR A 364 44.86 -16.24 -20.29
N LEU A 365 44.19 -15.17 -20.71
CA LEU A 365 42.87 -15.22 -21.32
C LEU A 365 42.89 -15.80 -22.74
N GLU A 366 43.95 -15.52 -23.53
CA GLU A 366 44.13 -16.14 -24.86
C GLU A 366 44.39 -17.64 -24.76
N LEU A 367 45.19 -18.08 -23.78
CA LEU A 367 45.45 -19.50 -23.57
C LEU A 367 44.17 -20.25 -23.17
N LEU A 368 43.36 -19.66 -22.26
CA LEU A 368 42.07 -20.21 -21.86
C LEU A 368 41.06 -20.24 -23.01
N LYS A 369 40.99 -19.19 -23.83
CA LYS A 369 40.14 -19.15 -25.04
C LYS A 369 40.56 -20.19 -26.07
N THR A 370 41.86 -20.42 -26.23
CA THR A 370 42.39 -21.45 -27.15
C THR A 370 42.05 -22.86 -26.66
N LEU A 371 42.11 -23.08 -25.35
CA LEU A 371 41.69 -24.34 -24.72
C LEU A 371 40.18 -24.55 -24.78
N LEU A 372 39.38 -23.50 -24.57
CA LEU A 372 37.92 -23.56 -24.67
C LEU A 372 37.45 -23.86 -26.10
N ASN A 373 38.06 -23.21 -27.09
CA ASN A 373 37.73 -23.42 -28.51
C ASN A 373 38.04 -24.87 -28.95
N LYS A 374 39.10 -25.49 -28.40
CA LYS A 374 39.39 -26.92 -28.64
C LYS A 374 38.39 -27.87 -27.99
N LEU A 375 37.64 -27.43 -26.97
CA LEU A 375 36.60 -28.21 -26.30
C LEU A 375 35.21 -28.01 -26.93
N GLN A 376 35.04 -26.99 -27.79
CA GLN A 376 33.76 -26.60 -28.39
C GLN A 376 33.57 -27.08 -29.85
N GLU A 377 34.44 -27.93 -30.38
CA GLU A 377 34.24 -28.59 -31.70
C GLU A 377 33.18 -29.71 -31.66
N ASP A 378 32.11 -29.56 -30.86
CA ASP A 378 30.91 -30.41 -30.94
C ASP A 378 29.82 -29.64 -31.71
N PRO A 379 29.40 -30.07 -32.92
CA PRO A 379 28.62 -29.25 -33.86
C PRO A 379 27.18 -28.89 -33.45
N GLN A 380 26.73 -29.20 -32.23
CA GLN A 380 25.33 -29.01 -31.81
C GLN A 380 25.06 -27.87 -30.83
N LEU A 381 26.06 -27.07 -30.45
CA LEU A 381 25.86 -25.91 -29.56
C LEU A 381 26.38 -24.60 -30.17
N HIS A 382 25.67 -24.10 -31.18
CA HIS A 382 25.70 -22.66 -31.47
C HIS A 382 24.46 -22.01 -30.83
N PRO A 383 24.58 -21.35 -29.67
CA PRO A 383 23.50 -20.50 -29.17
C PRO A 383 23.33 -19.33 -30.14
N LYS A 384 22.11 -19.17 -30.68
CA LYS A 384 21.72 -17.98 -31.45
C LYS A 384 21.97 -16.72 -30.61
N GLU A 385 22.52 -15.69 -31.24
CA GLU A 385 22.86 -14.42 -30.59
C GLU A 385 21.65 -13.72 -29.93
N ASN A 386 21.91 -13.29 -28.68
CA ASN A 386 21.27 -12.32 -27.78
C ASN A 386 19.82 -12.47 -27.27
N PRO A 387 19.67 -12.47 -25.93
CA PRO A 387 18.57 -11.81 -25.25
C PRO A 387 19.05 -10.62 -24.40
N ALA A 388 18.25 -9.56 -24.40
CA ALA A 388 18.34 -8.40 -23.51
C ALA A 388 18.89 -8.74 -22.10
N CYS A 389 20.00 -8.09 -21.71
CA CYS A 389 20.55 -8.19 -20.36
C CYS A 389 19.64 -7.41 -19.41
N GLY A 390 18.92 -8.13 -18.54
CA GLY A 390 18.15 -7.51 -17.45
C GLY A 390 19.05 -7.26 -16.24
N MET A 391 18.82 -6.20 -15.49
CA MET A 391 19.55 -5.93 -14.24
C MET A 391 18.56 -5.80 -13.08
N THR A 392 18.83 -6.46 -11.95
CA THR A 392 18.10 -6.20 -10.71
C THR A 392 18.91 -5.20 -9.90
N LEU A 393 18.29 -4.06 -9.61
CA LEU A 393 18.82 -3.02 -8.76
C LEU A 393 18.08 -3.02 -7.43
N GLU A 394 18.83 -2.79 -6.36
CA GLU A 394 18.28 -2.62 -5.02
C GLU A 394 18.50 -1.19 -4.55
N TRP A 395 17.48 -0.63 -3.90
CA TRP A 395 17.59 0.69 -3.30
C TRP A 395 18.34 0.62 -1.96
N ASN A 396 19.56 1.17 -1.90
CA ASN A 396 20.29 1.34 -0.66
C ASN A 396 19.84 2.62 0.05
N GLN A 397 19.17 2.45 1.19
CA GLN A 397 18.63 3.58 1.96
C GLN A 397 19.70 4.46 2.61
N LYS A 398 20.84 3.89 3.02
CA LYS A 398 21.93 4.64 3.69
C LYS A 398 22.63 5.53 2.68
N GLU A 399 22.92 5.00 1.50
CA GLU A 399 23.64 5.73 0.45
C GLU A 399 22.74 6.55 -0.48
N LYS A 400 21.42 6.31 -0.45
CA LYS A 400 20.42 6.90 -1.36
C LYS A 400 20.75 6.65 -2.84
N LYS A 401 21.17 5.44 -3.17
CA LYS A 401 21.60 5.03 -4.52
C LYS A 401 20.99 3.69 -4.89
N LEU A 402 20.94 3.42 -6.20
CA LEU A 402 20.67 2.09 -6.73
C LEU A 402 21.98 1.32 -6.87
N GLU A 403 22.04 0.14 -6.25
CA GLU A 403 23.16 -0.78 -6.33
C GLU A 403 22.73 -2.01 -7.13
N ALA A 404 23.61 -2.51 -8.00
CA ALA A 404 23.34 -3.73 -8.74
C ALA A 404 23.49 -4.93 -7.80
N SER A 405 22.40 -5.65 -7.55
CA SER A 405 22.45 -6.88 -6.77
C SER A 405 22.75 -8.09 -7.64
N ARG A 406 22.16 -8.16 -8.84
CA ARG A 406 22.44 -9.22 -9.81
C ARG A 406 22.28 -8.76 -11.27
N ASN A 407 23.12 -9.33 -12.14
CA ASN A 407 22.96 -9.27 -13.59
C ASN A 407 22.18 -10.50 -14.06
N LYS A 408 21.08 -10.31 -14.78
CA LYS A 408 20.32 -11.41 -15.40
C LYS A 408 20.88 -11.69 -16.79
N TYR A 409 21.76 -12.68 -16.87
CA TYR A 409 22.24 -13.23 -18.13
C TYR A 409 21.17 -14.17 -18.72
N GLY A 410 20.08 -13.58 -19.25
CA GLY A 410 18.90 -14.29 -19.76
C GLY A 410 17.74 -14.38 -18.77
N LYS A 411 16.57 -14.85 -19.22
CA LYS A 411 15.45 -15.19 -18.32
C LYS A 411 15.89 -16.42 -17.51
N GLU A 412 16.22 -16.26 -16.24
CA GLU A 412 16.30 -17.38 -15.29
C GLU A 412 15.01 -18.19 -15.43
N SER A 413 15.12 -19.35 -16.08
CA SER A 413 13.97 -20.18 -16.40
C SER A 413 13.72 -21.05 -15.18
N TYR A 414 12.95 -20.52 -14.23
CA TYR A 414 12.44 -21.33 -13.13
C TYR A 414 11.77 -22.58 -13.71
N ILE A 415 12.09 -23.75 -13.14
CA ILE A 415 11.42 -24.99 -13.51
C ILE A 415 10.07 -24.99 -12.79
N ASN A 416 9.05 -24.53 -13.51
CA ASN A 416 7.68 -24.51 -13.01
C ASN A 416 6.98 -25.82 -13.35
N CYS A 417 6.41 -26.49 -12.35
CA CYS A 417 5.63 -27.71 -12.55
C CYS A 417 4.32 -27.66 -11.74
N PRO A 418 3.27 -28.42 -12.11
CA PRO A 418 2.06 -28.51 -11.29
C PRO A 418 2.41 -29.02 -9.90
N ASP A 419 1.80 -28.46 -8.85
CA ASP A 419 1.90 -29.07 -7.53
C ASP A 419 0.97 -30.29 -7.44
N PRO A 420 1.49 -31.52 -7.34
CA PRO A 420 0.65 -32.72 -7.27
C PRO A 420 -0.09 -32.86 -5.93
N ASN A 421 0.33 -32.15 -4.89
CA ASN A 421 -0.24 -32.26 -3.55
C ASN A 421 -1.45 -31.33 -3.35
N ILE A 422 -1.68 -30.39 -4.27
CA ILE A 422 -2.83 -29.47 -4.21
C ILE A 422 -3.78 -29.84 -5.36
N PRO A 423 -5.03 -30.24 -5.06
CA PRO A 423 -5.99 -30.59 -6.10
C PRO A 423 -6.33 -29.38 -6.96
N VAL A 424 -6.64 -29.62 -8.23
CA VAL A 424 -7.23 -28.62 -9.12
C VAL A 424 -8.68 -28.41 -8.67
N LEU A 425 -9.03 -27.16 -8.36
CA LEU A 425 -10.38 -26.81 -7.93
C LEU A 425 -11.15 -26.11 -9.05
N TYR A 426 -12.47 -26.32 -9.08
CA TYR A 426 -13.39 -25.59 -9.93
C TYR A 426 -14.25 -24.64 -9.08
N ILE A 427 -14.35 -23.40 -9.53
CA ILE A 427 -15.09 -22.31 -8.88
C ILE A 427 -16.37 -22.06 -9.69
N GLU A 428 -17.52 -22.25 -9.04
CA GLU A 428 -18.83 -21.96 -9.62
C GLU A 428 -19.09 -20.46 -9.69
N ASP A 429 -19.83 -20.04 -10.71
CA ASP A 429 -20.19 -18.64 -10.93
C ASP A 429 -21.05 -18.08 -9.77
N ASP A 430 -21.98 -18.86 -9.21
CA ASP A 430 -22.79 -18.45 -8.02
C ASP A 430 -21.92 -18.05 -6.82
N LEU A 431 -20.78 -18.73 -6.61
CA LEU A 431 -19.87 -18.37 -5.52
C LEU A 431 -19.10 -17.09 -5.82
N ILE A 432 -18.71 -16.88 -7.09
CA ILE A 432 -18.08 -15.64 -7.55
C ILE A 432 -19.04 -14.45 -7.37
N ASP A 433 -20.30 -14.61 -7.72
CA ASP A 433 -21.33 -13.58 -7.61
C ASP A 433 -21.61 -13.19 -6.15
N ARG A 434 -21.64 -14.18 -5.24
CA ARG A 434 -21.79 -13.91 -3.79
C ARG A 434 -20.65 -13.07 -3.23
N ILE A 435 -19.42 -13.38 -3.65
CA ILE A 435 -18.24 -12.60 -3.25
C ILE A 435 -18.33 -11.18 -3.83
N GLU A 436 -18.78 -11.03 -5.08
CA GLU A 436 -18.98 -9.72 -5.72
C GLU A 436 -19.94 -8.83 -4.94
N VAL A 437 -21.14 -9.34 -4.61
CA VAL A 437 -22.12 -8.62 -3.79
C VAL A 437 -21.50 -8.21 -2.45
N SER A 438 -20.74 -9.10 -1.82
CA SER A 438 -20.16 -8.84 -0.50
C SER A 438 -19.04 -7.78 -0.50
N ILE A 439 -18.40 -7.52 -1.65
CA ILE A 439 -17.33 -6.53 -1.80
C ILE A 439 -17.88 -5.19 -2.28
N CYS A 440 -18.95 -5.22 -3.08
CA CYS A 440 -19.49 -4.05 -3.79
C CYS A 440 -20.20 -3.02 -2.91
N ASP A 441 -20.55 -3.33 -1.66
CA ASP A 441 -21.63 -2.58 -1.02
C ASP A 441 -21.29 -1.19 -0.43
N ASN A 442 -20.03 -0.75 -0.26
CA ASN A 442 -19.86 0.49 0.55
C ASN A 442 -18.80 1.54 0.15
N HIS A 443 -17.88 1.36 -0.80
CA HIS A 443 -16.78 2.35 -0.95
C HIS A 443 -16.51 2.89 -2.34
N THR A 444 -16.54 2.07 -3.40
CA THR A 444 -16.37 2.61 -4.76
C THR A 444 -17.57 3.49 -5.14
N ASN A 445 -18.77 3.07 -4.76
CA ASN A 445 -19.98 3.89 -4.91
C ASN A 445 -19.88 5.14 -4.05
N VAL A 446 -19.55 5.04 -2.76
CA VAL A 446 -19.46 6.22 -1.87
C VAL A 446 -18.39 7.22 -2.31
N ILE A 447 -17.21 6.79 -2.78
CA ILE A 447 -16.20 7.74 -3.31
C ILE A 447 -16.74 8.44 -4.57
N ASN A 448 -17.28 7.66 -5.51
CA ASN A 448 -17.78 8.20 -6.77
C ASN A 448 -18.97 9.14 -6.53
N GLU A 449 -19.91 8.73 -5.68
CA GLU A 449 -21.04 9.53 -5.20
C GLU A 449 -20.56 10.80 -4.50
N ASN A 450 -19.55 10.72 -3.63
CA ASN A 450 -19.00 11.89 -2.93
C ASN A 450 -18.32 12.85 -3.91
N MET A 451 -17.61 12.33 -4.91
CA MET A 451 -17.00 13.13 -5.97
C MET A 451 -18.03 13.79 -6.90
N GLU A 452 -19.14 13.10 -7.20
CA GLU A 452 -20.25 13.66 -7.97
C GLU A 452 -21.01 14.73 -7.15
N LYS A 453 -21.36 14.40 -5.90
CA LYS A 453 -22.08 15.27 -4.96
C LYS A 453 -21.34 16.58 -4.71
N TYR A 454 -20.01 16.53 -4.57
CA TYR A 454 -19.16 17.69 -4.32
C TYR A 454 -18.29 18.07 -5.52
N SER A 455 -18.83 17.97 -6.73
CA SER A 455 -18.12 18.32 -7.98
C SER A 455 -17.57 19.75 -8.03
N ASN A 456 -18.09 20.66 -7.21
CA ASN A 456 -17.61 22.03 -7.07
C ASN A 456 -16.38 22.16 -6.15
N VAL A 457 -16.02 21.15 -5.36
CA VAL A 457 -14.85 21.15 -4.47
C VAL A 457 -13.59 20.78 -5.26
N PRO A 458 -12.45 21.46 -5.05
CA PRO A 458 -11.19 21.07 -5.67
C PRO A 458 -10.86 19.59 -5.43
N ILE A 459 -10.58 18.85 -6.51
CA ILE A 459 -10.27 17.41 -6.49
C ILE A 459 -9.15 17.08 -5.50
N GLN A 460 -8.19 17.99 -5.32
CA GLN A 460 -7.10 17.83 -4.36
C GLN A 460 -7.60 17.62 -2.93
N PHE A 461 -8.64 18.35 -2.50
CA PHE A 461 -9.21 18.18 -1.16
C PHE A 461 -10.07 16.92 -1.07
N LEU A 462 -10.88 16.63 -2.09
CA LEU A 462 -11.70 15.42 -2.12
C LEU A 462 -10.84 14.15 -2.10
N ASN A 463 -9.70 14.14 -2.81
CA ASN A 463 -8.74 13.03 -2.76
C ASN A 463 -8.18 12.79 -1.36
N VAL A 464 -8.04 13.84 -0.54
CA VAL A 464 -7.60 13.70 0.85
C VAL A 464 -8.75 13.20 1.73
N ILE A 465 -9.94 13.78 1.60
CA ILE A 465 -11.12 13.40 2.39
C ILE A 465 -11.49 11.93 2.12
N ASN A 466 -11.48 11.50 0.86
CA ASN A 466 -11.78 10.14 0.42
C ASN A 466 -10.71 9.09 0.81
N LYS A 467 -9.69 9.46 1.58
CA LYS A 467 -8.73 8.49 2.14
C LYS A 467 -9.35 7.63 3.23
N HIS A 468 -10.24 8.20 4.06
CA HIS A 468 -10.88 7.51 5.17
C HIS A 468 -12.40 7.67 5.11
N TYR A 469 -13.13 6.61 5.47
CA TYR A 469 -14.60 6.64 5.42
C TYR A 469 -15.16 7.54 6.51
N THR A 470 -14.56 7.53 7.70
CA THR A 470 -14.91 8.42 8.81
C THR A 470 -14.78 9.89 8.41
N TRP A 471 -13.78 10.24 7.60
CA TRP A 471 -13.60 11.59 7.09
C TRP A 471 -14.68 11.96 6.08
N VAL A 472 -15.08 11.03 5.20
CA VAL A 472 -16.19 11.26 4.26
C VAL A 472 -17.50 11.51 5.02
N GLU A 473 -17.85 10.66 5.98
CA GLU A 473 -19.07 10.87 6.80
C GLU A 473 -19.03 12.17 7.61
N TYR A 474 -17.87 12.48 8.20
CA TYR A 474 -17.70 13.72 8.96
C TYR A 474 -17.82 14.93 8.06
N PHE A 475 -17.14 14.90 6.90
CA PHE A 475 -17.18 15.98 5.93
C PHE A 475 -18.58 16.22 5.40
N ASP A 476 -19.36 15.16 5.15
CA ASP A 476 -20.75 15.26 4.70
C ASP A 476 -21.62 16.05 5.69
N LYS A 477 -21.50 15.70 6.98
CA LYS A 477 -22.18 16.41 8.08
C LYS A 477 -21.69 17.85 8.21
N PHE A 478 -20.37 18.05 8.14
CA PHE A 478 -19.76 19.37 8.30
C PHE A 478 -20.08 20.33 7.13
N ALA A 479 -20.04 19.84 5.90
CA ALA A 479 -20.40 20.60 4.71
C ALA A 479 -21.88 21.00 4.72
N SER A 480 -22.75 20.17 5.30
CA SER A 480 -24.16 20.49 5.50
C SER A 480 -24.38 21.63 6.51
N ILE A 481 -23.50 21.77 7.52
CA ILE A 481 -23.57 22.84 8.53
C ILE A 481 -23.02 24.16 7.98
N MET A 482 -21.92 24.11 7.24
CA MET A 482 -21.23 25.32 6.74
C MET A 482 -21.88 25.95 5.50
N GLU A 483 -22.81 25.25 4.84
CA GLU A 483 -23.50 25.63 3.58
C GLU A 483 -22.58 25.83 2.35
N ASP A 484 -21.28 26.09 2.52
CA ASP A 484 -20.26 26.16 1.46
C ASP A 484 -19.26 24.97 1.53
N PRO A 485 -19.41 23.96 0.65
CA PRO A 485 -18.54 22.79 0.62
C PRO A 485 -17.07 23.09 0.31
N LYS A 486 -16.76 24.15 -0.45
CA LYS A 486 -15.37 24.48 -0.81
C LYS A 486 -14.60 24.97 0.40
N ILE A 487 -15.24 25.86 1.17
CA ILE A 487 -14.67 26.42 2.39
C ILE A 487 -14.57 25.32 3.45
N ALA A 488 -15.61 24.49 3.61
CA ALA A 488 -15.59 23.34 4.49
C ALA A 488 -14.42 22.39 4.18
N ALA A 489 -14.21 22.05 2.90
CA ALA A 489 -13.14 21.14 2.50
C ALA A 489 -11.75 21.73 2.78
N LYS A 490 -11.56 23.04 2.53
CA LYS A 490 -10.31 23.75 2.82
C LYS A 490 -9.98 23.72 4.31
N PHE A 491 -10.96 24.01 5.18
CA PHE A 491 -10.76 24.03 6.64
C PHE A 491 -10.59 22.62 7.20
N PHE A 492 -11.33 21.65 6.69
CA PHE A 492 -11.17 20.25 7.05
C PHE A 492 -9.74 19.77 6.76
N VAL A 493 -9.26 19.95 5.53
CA VAL A 493 -7.95 19.43 5.11
C VAL A 493 -6.78 20.20 5.71
N ASN A 494 -6.86 21.53 5.84
CA ASN A 494 -5.71 22.35 6.23
C ASN A 494 -5.68 22.74 7.72
N ILE A 495 -6.78 22.59 8.47
CA ILE A 495 -6.82 22.93 9.90
C ILE A 495 -7.15 21.70 10.74
N LEU A 496 -8.25 20.99 10.43
CA LEU A 496 -8.69 19.88 11.26
C LEU A 496 -7.76 18.67 11.14
N LEU A 497 -7.44 18.23 9.92
CA LEU A 497 -6.58 17.06 9.70
C LEU A 497 -5.19 17.20 10.34
N PRO A 498 -4.48 18.35 10.24
CA PRO A 498 -3.22 18.54 10.96
C PRO A 498 -3.38 18.50 12.48
N ALA A 499 -4.47 19.07 13.03
CA ALA A 499 -4.68 19.08 14.48
C ALA A 499 -4.94 17.69 15.08
N ILE A 500 -5.50 16.77 14.29
CA ILE A 500 -5.67 15.36 14.68
C ILE A 500 -4.50 14.48 14.22
N ASN A 501 -3.38 15.06 13.76
CA ASN A 501 -2.24 14.34 13.19
C ASN A 501 -2.63 13.33 12.08
N SER A 502 -3.63 13.67 11.26
CA SER A 502 -4.21 12.78 10.25
C SER A 502 -4.75 11.45 10.80
N SER A 503 -5.21 11.45 12.06
CA SER A 503 -5.92 10.31 12.65
C SER A 503 -7.26 10.04 11.92
N PRO A 504 -7.65 8.77 11.73
CA PRO A 504 -8.96 8.43 11.18
C PRO A 504 -10.12 8.74 12.13
N GLU A 505 -9.87 8.77 13.45
CA GLU A 505 -10.90 9.10 14.43
C GLU A 505 -10.92 10.61 14.69
N ILE A 506 -12.08 11.23 14.43
CA ILE A 506 -12.30 12.65 14.67
C ILE A 506 -13.04 12.78 16.00
N ALA A 507 -12.29 13.16 17.05
CA ALA A 507 -12.82 13.28 18.41
C ALA A 507 -13.65 14.55 18.66
N ILE A 508 -13.57 15.56 17.77
CA ILE A 508 -14.40 16.76 17.82
C ILE A 508 -15.67 16.56 17.00
N SER A 509 -16.82 17.05 17.46
CA SER A 509 -18.06 17.01 16.67
C SER A 509 -18.08 18.04 15.54
N PRO A 510 -18.76 17.79 14.40
CA PRO A 510 -18.91 18.76 13.31
C PRO A 510 -19.47 20.12 13.75
N HIS A 511 -20.42 20.13 14.69
CA HIS A 511 -21.01 21.36 15.24
C HIS A 511 -19.98 22.20 16.01
N LYS A 512 -19.26 21.60 16.96
CA LYS A 512 -18.17 22.31 17.67
C LYS A 512 -17.13 22.87 16.72
N PHE A 513 -16.72 22.12 15.69
CA PHE A 513 -15.76 22.65 14.73
C PHE A 513 -16.32 23.82 13.90
N ALA A 514 -17.59 23.76 13.51
CA ALA A 514 -18.28 24.87 12.85
C ALA A 514 -18.37 26.11 13.76
N ASP A 515 -18.69 25.93 15.04
CA ASP A 515 -18.74 27.02 16.03
C ASP A 515 -17.39 27.73 16.15
N LEU A 516 -16.29 26.98 16.10
CA LEU A 516 -14.93 27.54 16.14
C LEU A 516 -14.65 28.45 14.94
N LEU A 517 -15.10 28.03 13.75
CA LEU A 517 -14.95 28.80 12.53
C LEU A 517 -15.89 30.00 12.48
N ASN A 518 -17.08 29.90 13.09
CA ASN A 518 -17.98 31.04 13.28
C ASN A 518 -17.31 32.11 14.16
N CYS A 519 -16.59 31.74 15.22
CA CYS A 519 -15.81 32.71 16.01
C CYS A 519 -14.72 33.43 15.18
N VAL A 520 -14.18 32.79 14.14
CA VAL A 520 -13.25 33.44 13.21
C VAL A 520 -14.01 34.39 12.28
N ALA A 521 -15.17 33.98 11.77
CA ALA A 521 -16.02 34.82 10.93
C ALA A 521 -16.51 36.07 11.67
N ASP A 522 -16.77 35.96 12.97
CA ASP A 522 -17.21 37.05 13.85
C ASP A 522 -16.04 37.93 14.36
N ASN A 523 -14.80 37.72 13.87
CA ASN A 523 -13.58 38.40 14.32
C ASN A 523 -13.29 38.28 15.82
N VAL A 524 -13.77 37.22 16.46
CA VAL A 524 -13.45 36.93 17.88
C VAL A 524 -12.07 36.26 17.98
N LEU A 525 -11.72 35.41 17.00
CA LEU A 525 -10.46 34.65 16.97
C LEU A 525 -9.75 34.79 15.62
N ASN A 526 -8.41 34.75 15.63
CA ASN A 526 -7.61 34.58 14.42
C ASN A 526 -7.49 33.07 14.06
N ILE A 527 -7.31 32.77 12.78
CA ILE A 527 -7.07 31.42 12.25
C ILE A 527 -5.84 30.77 12.91
N ASP A 528 -4.78 31.54 13.17
CA ASP A 528 -3.58 31.00 13.82
C ASP A 528 -3.83 30.63 15.28
N THR A 529 -4.64 31.43 15.98
CA THR A 529 -5.11 31.09 17.34
C THR A 529 -5.92 29.80 17.31
N VAL A 530 -6.82 29.64 16.33
CA VAL A 530 -7.59 28.41 16.13
C VAL A 530 -6.68 27.20 15.95
N LYS A 531 -5.70 27.26 15.05
CA LYS A 531 -4.74 26.16 14.82
C LYS A 531 -4.00 25.77 16.11
N ARG A 532 -3.64 26.76 16.93
CA ARG A 532 -2.91 26.54 18.19
C ARG A 532 -3.77 25.88 19.28
N ILE A 533 -5.05 26.25 19.38
CA ILE A 533 -5.92 25.77 20.47
C ILE A 533 -6.68 24.48 20.09
N LEU A 534 -6.84 24.19 18.80
CA LEU A 534 -7.63 23.05 18.33
C LEU A 534 -7.18 21.70 18.94
N PRO A 535 -5.88 21.36 19.04
CA PRO A 535 -5.44 20.12 19.69
C PRO A 535 -5.84 20.02 21.17
N ASP A 536 -5.78 21.14 21.90
CA ASP A 536 -6.17 21.20 23.32
C ASP A 536 -7.69 21.09 23.48
N ILE A 537 -8.45 21.73 22.59
CA ILE A 537 -9.92 21.61 22.58
C ILE A 537 -10.34 20.17 22.33
N ILE A 538 -9.66 19.47 21.43
CA ILE A 538 -9.95 18.06 21.10
C ILE A 538 -9.69 17.13 22.29
N THR A 539 -8.63 17.38 23.06
CA THR A 539 -8.16 16.46 24.11
C THR A 539 -8.72 16.77 25.49
N ASN A 540 -8.82 18.05 25.85
CA ASN A 540 -8.99 18.50 27.23
C ASN A 540 -10.25 19.35 27.46
N TRP A 541 -11.02 19.69 26.41
CA TRP A 541 -12.16 20.61 26.55
C TRP A 541 -13.51 20.02 26.13
N ASN A 542 -14.39 19.85 27.11
CA ASN A 542 -15.76 19.37 26.89
C ASN A 542 -16.82 20.49 26.80
N GLY A 543 -16.48 21.71 27.23
CA GLY A 543 -17.40 22.86 27.27
C GLY A 543 -17.66 23.51 25.90
N SER A 544 -18.32 24.67 25.92
CA SER A 544 -18.53 25.49 24.73
C SER A 544 -17.25 26.24 24.34
N ILE A 545 -17.16 26.67 23.07
CA ILE A 545 -15.98 27.38 22.59
C ILE A 545 -15.88 28.78 23.18
N MET A 546 -17.01 29.46 23.37
CA MET A 546 -17.04 30.79 23.97
C MET A 546 -16.52 30.78 25.42
N GLU A 547 -16.87 29.76 26.21
CA GLU A 547 -16.33 29.59 27.56
C GLU A 547 -14.81 29.38 27.55
N TYR A 548 -14.30 28.62 26.57
CA TYR A 548 -12.86 28.42 26.43
C TYR A 548 -12.13 29.73 26.10
N VAL A 549 -12.69 30.51 25.16
CA VAL A 549 -12.13 31.80 24.74
C VAL A 549 -12.08 32.79 25.90
N GLU A 550 -13.13 32.84 26.73
CA GLU A 550 -13.18 33.71 27.92
C GLU A 550 -12.20 33.25 29.01
N LYS A 551 -12.12 31.94 29.27
CA LYS A 551 -11.24 31.39 30.31
C LYS A 551 -9.76 31.61 30.02
N HIS A 552 -9.38 31.60 28.75
CA HIS A 552 -7.98 31.73 28.31
C HIS A 552 -7.62 33.12 27.76
N ASP A 553 -8.54 34.08 27.88
CA ASP A 553 -8.38 35.47 27.43
C ASP A 553 -7.86 35.59 25.99
N LEU A 554 -8.53 34.87 25.07
CA LEU A 554 -8.09 34.70 23.68
C LEU A 554 -8.78 35.63 22.68
N ARG A 555 -9.63 36.55 23.15
CA ARG A 555 -10.36 37.47 22.26
C ARG A 555 -9.41 38.40 21.54
N LEU A 556 -9.65 38.62 20.26
CA LEU A 556 -8.98 39.66 19.50
C LEU A 556 -9.32 41.03 20.09
N MET A 557 -8.27 41.81 20.41
CA MET A 557 -8.42 43.20 20.86
C MET A 557 -8.86 44.09 19.69
N GLY A 558 -9.63 45.12 20.01
CA GLY A 558 -10.04 46.11 19.02
C GLY A 558 -8.84 46.90 18.48
N THR A 559 -9.01 47.52 17.31
CA THR A 559 -7.99 48.39 16.71
C THR A 559 -7.62 49.56 17.63
N GLU A 560 -8.59 50.16 18.30
CA GLU A 560 -8.37 51.29 19.22
C GLU A 560 -7.59 50.89 20.47
N GLU A 561 -7.93 49.74 21.06
CA GLU A 561 -7.23 49.17 22.23
C GLU A 561 -5.78 48.79 21.88
N THR A 562 -5.58 48.22 20.70
CA THR A 562 -4.25 47.85 20.21
C THR A 562 -3.38 49.08 20.00
N ILE A 563 -3.93 50.16 19.41
CA ILE A 563 -3.22 51.44 19.23
C ILE A 563 -2.81 52.01 20.60
N ALA A 564 -3.71 52.02 21.58
CA ALA A 564 -3.39 52.54 22.92
C ALA A 564 -2.25 51.77 23.61
N ILE A 565 -2.19 50.44 23.44
CA ILE A 565 -1.10 49.62 23.98
C ILE A 565 0.22 49.91 23.26
N VAL A 566 0.20 50.04 21.94
CA VAL A 566 1.40 50.35 21.15
C VAL A 566 1.93 51.74 21.48
N GLU A 567 1.07 52.75 21.57
CA GLU A 567 1.45 54.12 21.96
C GLU A 567 2.07 54.15 23.36
N LYS A 568 1.48 53.43 24.32
CA LYS A 568 2.04 53.29 25.67
C LYS A 568 3.42 52.63 25.64
N TYR A 569 3.59 51.57 24.86
CA TYR A 569 4.87 50.87 24.72
C TYR A 569 5.95 51.75 24.08
N LEU A 570 5.61 52.53 23.06
CA LEU A 570 6.52 53.48 22.41
C LEU A 570 6.96 54.59 23.37
N GLN A 571 6.04 55.10 24.19
CA GLN A 571 6.33 56.10 25.22
C GLN A 571 7.23 55.55 26.33
N GLU A 572 6.97 54.33 26.83
CA GLU A 572 7.75 53.72 27.92
C GLU A 572 9.21 53.44 27.54
N ARG A 573 9.50 53.20 26.26
CA ARG A 573 10.85 52.88 25.78
C ARG A 573 11.55 54.03 25.09
N SER A 574 10.93 55.22 25.03
CA SER A 574 11.46 56.40 24.32
C SER A 574 11.92 56.06 22.89
N ILE A 575 11.21 55.16 22.21
CA ILE A 575 11.56 54.76 20.84
C ILE A 575 10.99 55.84 19.92
N ASP A 576 11.88 56.61 19.31
CA ASP A 576 11.50 57.61 18.34
C ASP A 576 10.91 56.92 17.10
N ALA A 577 9.72 57.33 16.68
CA ALA A 577 9.05 56.78 15.49
C ALA A 577 9.90 56.98 14.22
N GLU A 578 10.82 57.95 14.24
CA GLU A 578 11.78 58.21 13.16
C GLU A 578 12.92 57.19 13.09
N SER A 579 13.18 56.43 14.18
CA SER A 579 14.20 55.37 14.21
C SER A 579 13.72 54.00 13.69
N LEU A 580 12.40 53.84 13.49
CA LEU A 580 11.74 52.64 12.98
C LEU A 580 11.36 52.71 11.49
N ARG A 581 11.47 53.89 10.87
CA ARG A 581 11.36 54.10 9.42
C ARG A 581 12.70 53.80 8.75
#